data_AF-A0AAD9LC20-F1
#
_entry.id   AF-A0AAD9LC20-F1
#
_cell.length_a   1.000
_cell.length_b   1.000
_cell.length_c   1.000
_cell.angle_alpha   90.00
_cell.angle_beta   90.00
_cell.angle_gamma   90.00
#
_symmetry.space_group_name_H-M   'P 1'
#
loop_
_entity.id
_entity.type
_entity.pdbx_description
1 polymer ?
#
loop_
_entity_poly.entity_id
_entity_poly.type
_entity_poly.pdbx_seq_one_letter_code
_entity_poly.pdbx_strand_id
1 'polypeptide(L)'
;MLRSILRVTAAAVLLLAASGDAATCETQGNVVLIASGDDSTAIVVDADCGQTEVDVSKNALTVSSQGIEKVLSAPDVKTIDLSLNNITSVAVSNLTTLNKLTLTSNKFMSFSKLAIPETVTYLDLSWNAITSFDGMSLPDTMTQLFLGGNPITSVSGVTFPSSLTLLYIHNLKLSTLEGAIFPDSVQYLSLVQSGLSSLDGVNFPDKLQYIDFSFNTITSLPDTFPSTVVQITATNNELSELYKYSFPSSITTLNFTGNPIESIRGVSFPLALSKLDLGSNEITNFEISRSDYSTFKDLDVFTAVVAQTSCATSGAELVAVSGFSICIISDELFESTYGNSSSTSSSSAESATTTPIASSNNNSTILIVVICLAAVLAVALAAFAFRTYRMRQTTKDDIRELADRCLSFNANDRPSASVAHYELRTLLKLHSAFEL
;
A
#
# COMPACT_ATOMS: atom_id res chain seq x y z
N MET A 1 -40.01 -46.68 41.84
CA MET A 1 -39.08 -46.12 40.85
C MET A 1 -39.53 -46.39 39.40
N LEU A 2 -40.83 -46.32 39.12
CA LEU A 2 -41.38 -46.49 37.77
C LEU A 2 -42.73 -45.76 37.68
N ARG A 3 -42.73 -44.44 37.87
CA ARG A 3 -43.90 -43.55 37.65
C ARG A 3 -43.49 -42.09 37.39
N SER A 4 -42.26 -41.90 36.88
CA SER A 4 -41.70 -40.58 36.50
C SER A 4 -41.16 -40.55 35.07
N ILE A 5 -41.44 -41.56 34.24
CA ILE A 5 -40.96 -41.70 32.85
C ILE A 5 -42.15 -41.69 31.86
N LEU A 6 -43.27 -41.04 32.20
CA LEU A 6 -44.44 -40.94 31.30
C LEU A 6 -44.99 -39.51 31.21
N ARG A 7 -44.08 -38.53 31.08
CA ARG A 7 -44.36 -37.15 30.64
C ARG A 7 -43.29 -36.66 29.64
N VAL A 8 -42.81 -37.56 28.77
CA VAL A 8 -41.78 -37.25 27.76
C VAL A 8 -42.24 -37.55 26.32
N THR A 9 -43.43 -38.08 26.07
CA THR A 9 -43.87 -38.44 24.71
C THR A 9 -45.24 -37.89 24.34
N ALA A 10 -45.39 -36.56 24.46
CA ALA A 10 -46.50 -35.80 23.85
C ALA A 10 -46.09 -34.38 23.39
N ALA A 11 -44.78 -34.07 23.37
CA ALA A 11 -44.25 -32.77 22.92
C ALA A 11 -43.27 -32.89 21.74
N ALA A 12 -43.15 -34.08 21.15
CA ALA A 12 -42.38 -34.33 19.95
C ALA A 12 -43.32 -35.00 18.95
N VAL A 13 -43.41 -34.42 17.75
CA VAL A 13 -44.21 -34.83 16.58
C VAL A 13 -45.57 -34.11 16.46
N LEU A 14 -45.61 -33.21 15.45
CA LEU A 14 -46.70 -32.36 14.91
C LEU A 14 -46.86 -30.92 15.44
N LEU A 15 -45.98 -30.04 14.92
CA LEU A 15 -46.23 -28.71 14.31
C LEU A 15 -44.83 -28.08 14.14
N LEU A 16 -43.96 -28.48 13.19
CA LEU A 16 -44.02 -28.17 11.76
C LEU A 16 -44.60 -26.78 11.46
N ALA A 17 -43.74 -25.93 10.89
CA ALA A 17 -43.93 -24.54 10.46
C ALA A 17 -43.79 -23.44 11.53
N ALA A 18 -42.56 -23.27 12.01
CA ALA A 18 -42.04 -21.93 12.31
C ALA A 18 -40.55 -21.90 11.92
N SER A 19 -40.28 -22.11 10.63
CA SER A 19 -39.15 -21.44 9.99
C SER A 19 -39.47 -19.95 10.06
N GLY A 20 -39.11 -19.31 11.17
CA GLY A 20 -38.96 -17.87 11.18
C GLY A 20 -37.78 -17.59 10.27
N ASP A 21 -38.06 -17.33 8.99
CA ASP A 21 -37.16 -16.56 8.15
C ASP A 21 -36.64 -15.41 9.01
N ALA A 22 -35.31 -15.27 9.10
CA ALA A 22 -34.74 -14.02 9.59
C ALA A 22 -35.36 -12.94 8.70
N ALA A 23 -36.28 -12.16 9.26
CA ALA A 23 -37.03 -11.17 8.53
C ALA A 23 -36.05 -10.11 8.02
N THR A 24 -35.46 -10.36 6.86
CA THR A 24 -34.78 -9.32 6.09
C THR A 24 -35.84 -8.26 5.88
N CYS A 25 -35.61 -7.02 6.33
CA CYS A 25 -36.57 -5.94 6.16
C CYS A 25 -37.03 -5.93 4.68
N GLU A 26 -38.26 -6.38 4.40
CA GLU A 26 -38.87 -6.48 3.07
C GLU A 26 -39.22 -5.08 2.53
N THR A 27 -38.27 -4.17 2.63
CA THR A 27 -38.23 -2.94 1.83
C THR A 27 -37.27 -3.25 0.69
N GLN A 28 -37.81 -3.32 -0.53
CA GLN A 28 -37.04 -3.55 -1.75
C GLN A 28 -35.84 -2.60 -1.77
N GLY A 29 -34.65 -3.17 -1.59
CA GLY A 29 -33.39 -2.49 -1.26
C GLY A 29 -32.72 -1.84 -2.46
N ASN A 30 -33.42 -0.92 -3.10
CA ASN A 30 -32.79 0.15 -3.87
C ASN A 30 -32.89 1.42 -3.04
N VAL A 31 -31.83 2.21 -3.04
CA VAL A 31 -31.87 3.56 -2.49
C VAL A 31 -32.88 4.33 -3.35
N VAL A 32 -34.12 4.49 -2.88
CA VAL A 32 -35.19 5.18 -3.62
C VAL A 32 -35.15 6.64 -3.19
N LEU A 33 -34.24 7.38 -3.83
CA LEU A 33 -34.09 8.82 -3.62
C LEU A 33 -35.22 9.51 -4.37
N ILE A 34 -36.37 9.62 -3.72
CA ILE A 34 -37.42 10.51 -4.15
C ILE A 34 -36.99 11.90 -3.71
N ALA A 35 -36.96 12.86 -4.63
CA ALA A 35 -37.06 14.26 -4.27
C ALA A 35 -38.44 14.48 -3.62
N SER A 36 -38.57 14.14 -2.34
CA SER A 36 -39.75 14.47 -1.57
C SER A 36 -39.74 15.97 -1.31
N GLY A 37 -40.90 16.62 -1.24
CA GLY A 37 -41.02 18.09 -1.11
C GLY A 37 -40.44 18.71 0.17
N ASP A 38 -39.75 17.93 1.00
CA ASP A 38 -38.92 18.38 2.10
C ASP A 38 -37.46 17.94 1.83
N ASP A 39 -36.63 18.89 1.40
CA ASP A 39 -35.22 18.68 1.06
C ASP A 39 -34.31 18.58 2.30
N SER A 40 -34.88 18.48 3.51
CA SER A 40 -34.12 18.57 4.77
C SER A 40 -33.85 17.24 5.47
N THR A 41 -34.49 16.12 5.09
CA THR A 41 -34.33 14.84 5.81
C THR A 41 -34.09 13.65 4.89
N ALA A 42 -33.22 12.74 5.34
CA ALA A 42 -32.99 11.42 4.76
C ALA A 42 -33.47 10.33 5.72
N ILE A 43 -33.86 9.17 5.19
CA ILE A 43 -34.32 8.03 5.99
C ILE A 43 -33.33 6.87 5.82
N VAL A 44 -32.73 6.43 6.92
CA VAL A 44 -31.81 5.28 6.97
C VAL A 44 -32.39 4.16 7.83
N VAL A 45 -31.94 2.93 7.58
CA VAL A 45 -32.49 1.73 8.21
C VAL A 45 -31.37 0.83 8.72
N ASP A 46 -31.46 0.44 9.99
CA ASP A 46 -30.57 -0.52 10.64
C ASP A 46 -31.02 -1.99 10.46
N ALA A 47 -30.26 -2.92 11.02
CA ALA A 47 -30.54 -4.36 10.93
C ALA A 47 -31.82 -4.81 11.66
N ASP A 48 -32.30 -4.03 12.63
CA ASP A 48 -33.54 -4.28 13.39
C ASP A 48 -34.77 -3.66 12.70
N CYS A 49 -34.61 -3.18 11.46
CA CYS A 49 -35.59 -2.42 10.70
C CYS A 49 -36.00 -1.10 11.35
N GLY A 50 -35.17 -0.57 12.27
CA GLY A 50 -35.31 0.75 12.85
C GLY A 50 -35.06 1.83 11.79
N GLN A 51 -36.04 2.71 11.59
CA GLN A 51 -35.88 3.86 10.70
C GLN A 51 -35.39 5.06 11.52
N THR A 52 -34.35 5.72 11.02
CA THR A 52 -33.86 6.97 11.59
C THR A 52 -33.94 8.07 10.53
N GLU A 53 -34.59 9.18 10.89
CA GLU A 53 -34.56 10.41 10.11
C GLU A 53 -33.27 11.16 10.41
N VAL A 54 -32.57 11.59 9.36
CA VAL A 54 -31.28 12.26 9.43
C VAL A 54 -31.41 13.62 8.77
N ASP A 55 -31.09 14.68 9.50
CA ASP A 55 -31.01 16.03 8.96
C ASP A 55 -29.88 16.14 7.93
N VAL A 56 -30.23 16.60 6.73
CA VAL A 56 -29.33 16.81 5.59
C VAL A 56 -29.42 18.23 5.04
N SER A 57 -30.01 19.17 5.80
CA SER A 57 -30.15 20.60 5.45
C SER A 57 -28.83 21.30 5.09
N LYS A 58 -27.68 20.68 5.40
CA LYS A 58 -26.33 21.13 5.02
C LYS A 58 -25.84 20.55 3.69
N ASN A 59 -26.72 20.03 2.85
CA ASN A 59 -26.41 19.33 1.59
C ASN A 59 -25.44 18.14 1.81
N ALA A 60 -25.56 17.48 2.95
CA ALA A 60 -24.69 16.37 3.33
C ALA A 60 -25.48 15.32 4.11
N LEU A 61 -25.36 14.06 3.69
CA LEU A 61 -25.81 12.92 4.47
C LEU A 61 -24.59 12.30 5.16
N THR A 62 -24.53 12.37 6.49
CA THR A 62 -23.43 11.79 7.27
C THR A 62 -23.98 10.88 8.35
N VAL A 63 -23.82 9.57 8.13
CA VAL A 63 -24.35 8.53 8.99
C VAL A 63 -23.29 7.45 9.10
N SER A 64 -22.45 7.52 10.12
CA SER A 64 -21.36 6.56 10.33
C SER A 64 -21.54 5.78 11.62
N SER A 65 -21.09 4.53 11.66
CA SER A 65 -21.04 3.70 12.87
C SER A 65 -22.41 3.45 13.53
N GLN A 66 -23.48 3.37 12.74
CA GLN A 66 -24.86 3.19 13.22
C GLN A 66 -25.46 1.84 12.83
N GLY A 67 -24.68 0.94 12.23
CA GLY A 67 -25.17 -0.38 11.82
C GLY A 67 -26.19 -0.30 10.69
N ILE A 68 -26.18 0.79 9.92
CA ILE A 68 -27.12 1.00 8.81
C ILE A 68 -26.89 -0.05 7.74
N GLU A 69 -27.98 -0.63 7.24
CA GLU A 69 -27.94 -1.59 6.13
C GLU A 69 -28.47 -0.98 4.84
N LYS A 70 -29.37 0.00 4.93
CA LYS A 70 -30.04 0.63 3.78
C LYS A 70 -30.29 2.12 4.00
N VAL A 71 -30.27 2.88 2.89
CA VAL A 71 -30.81 4.25 2.83
C VAL A 71 -32.09 4.18 2.01
N LEU A 72 -33.25 4.46 2.61
CA LEU A 72 -34.54 4.38 1.92
C LEU A 72 -34.77 5.60 1.03
N SER A 73 -34.45 6.79 1.54
CA SER A 73 -34.58 8.06 0.84
C SER A 73 -33.52 9.05 1.32
N ALA A 74 -33.11 9.95 0.44
CA ALA A 74 -32.32 11.13 0.74
C ALA A 74 -32.58 12.18 -0.36
N PRO A 75 -32.63 13.47 -0.03
CA PRO A 75 -32.70 14.54 -0.99
C PRO A 75 -31.38 14.68 -1.75
N ASP A 76 -31.36 15.57 -2.75
CA ASP A 76 -30.14 15.83 -3.52
C ASP A 76 -29.12 16.55 -2.64
N VAL A 77 -27.97 15.88 -2.43
CA VAL A 77 -26.91 16.33 -1.53
C VAL A 77 -25.56 16.26 -2.23
N LYS A 78 -24.64 17.15 -1.84
CA LYS A 78 -23.29 17.21 -2.42
C LYS A 78 -22.37 16.11 -1.90
N THR A 79 -22.57 15.67 -0.67
CA THR A 79 -21.70 14.70 -0.01
C THR A 79 -22.50 13.64 0.74
N ILE A 80 -22.11 12.38 0.58
CA ILE A 80 -22.64 11.26 1.35
C ILE A 80 -21.48 10.54 2.03
N ASP A 81 -21.55 10.40 3.35
CA ASP A 81 -20.66 9.57 4.17
C ASP A 81 -21.51 8.55 4.92
N LEU A 82 -21.37 7.28 4.52
CA LEU A 82 -22.03 6.13 5.13
C LEU A 82 -20.99 5.13 5.65
N SER A 83 -19.81 5.61 6.05
CA SER A 83 -18.72 4.77 6.53
C SER A 83 -19.10 3.94 7.77
N LEU A 84 -18.39 2.83 8.01
CA LEU A 84 -18.52 2.02 9.24
C LEU A 84 -19.95 1.51 9.47
N ASN A 85 -20.61 1.03 8.42
CA ASN A 85 -21.96 0.48 8.48
C ASN A 85 -21.99 -0.94 7.87
N ASN A 86 -23.19 -1.46 7.63
CA ASN A 86 -23.44 -2.81 7.12
C ASN A 86 -23.99 -2.80 5.68
N ILE A 87 -23.75 -1.72 4.92
CA ILE A 87 -24.34 -1.51 3.61
C ILE A 87 -23.71 -2.47 2.58
N THR A 88 -24.55 -3.05 1.73
CA THR A 88 -24.14 -4.00 0.67
C THR A 88 -24.46 -3.54 -0.74
N SER A 89 -25.29 -2.50 -0.89
CA SER A 89 -25.67 -1.89 -2.17
C SER A 89 -25.98 -0.41 -1.99
N VAL A 90 -25.67 0.39 -3.01
CA VAL A 90 -26.02 1.82 -3.08
C VAL A 90 -26.41 2.17 -4.51
N ALA A 91 -27.58 2.81 -4.66
CA ALA A 91 -28.08 3.28 -5.94
C ALA A 91 -28.39 4.79 -5.87
N VAL A 92 -27.39 5.62 -6.16
CA VAL A 92 -27.47 7.09 -6.05
C VAL A 92 -27.41 7.79 -7.41
N SER A 93 -27.63 7.05 -8.50
CA SER A 93 -27.53 7.55 -9.89
C SER A 93 -28.47 8.72 -10.21
N ASN A 94 -29.51 8.95 -9.41
CA ASN A 94 -30.45 10.04 -9.60
C ASN A 94 -30.02 11.35 -8.93
N LEU A 95 -28.95 11.35 -8.11
CA LEU A 95 -28.46 12.56 -7.46
C LEU A 95 -27.68 13.41 -8.45
N THR A 96 -28.09 14.67 -8.61
CA THR A 96 -27.52 15.57 -9.62
C THR A 96 -26.48 16.52 -9.04
N THR A 97 -26.36 16.59 -7.72
CA THR A 97 -25.35 17.42 -7.04
C THR A 97 -24.28 16.62 -6.31
N LEU A 98 -24.43 15.29 -6.21
CA LEU A 98 -23.50 14.43 -5.48
C LEU A 98 -22.12 14.44 -6.10
N ASN A 99 -21.14 14.90 -5.32
CA ASN A 99 -19.75 15.00 -5.74
C ASN A 99 -18.84 14.02 -4.98
N LYS A 100 -19.13 13.76 -3.70
CA LYS A 100 -18.32 12.95 -2.80
C LYS A 100 -19.13 11.82 -2.18
N LEU A 101 -18.68 10.58 -2.36
CA LEU A 101 -19.29 9.39 -1.78
C LEU A 101 -18.26 8.58 -0.97
N THR A 102 -18.49 8.44 0.34
CA THR A 102 -17.65 7.67 1.27
C THR A 102 -18.43 6.46 1.79
N LEU A 103 -17.95 5.27 1.46
CA LEU A 103 -18.54 3.96 1.77
C LEU A 103 -17.53 3.02 2.49
N THR A 104 -16.51 3.60 3.10
CA THR A 104 -15.42 2.91 3.80
C THR A 104 -15.95 1.99 4.90
N SER A 105 -15.36 0.80 5.07
CA SER A 105 -15.76 -0.14 6.14
C SER A 105 -17.24 -0.51 6.10
N ASN A 106 -17.70 -1.01 4.95
CA ASN A 106 -19.04 -1.58 4.76
C ASN A 106 -18.94 -3.06 4.33
N LYS A 107 -19.98 -3.61 3.70
CA LYS A 107 -20.07 -5.02 3.27
C LYS A 107 -20.19 -5.16 1.75
N PHE A 108 -19.65 -4.23 0.97
CA PHE A 108 -19.63 -4.37 -0.49
C PHE A 108 -18.74 -5.54 -0.91
N MET A 109 -19.24 -6.42 -1.76
CA MET A 109 -18.50 -7.58 -2.29
C MET A 109 -18.14 -7.45 -3.77
N SER A 110 -18.78 -6.53 -4.48
CA SER A 110 -18.58 -6.28 -5.90
C SER A 110 -19.01 -4.86 -6.27
N PHE A 111 -18.59 -4.37 -7.43
CA PHE A 111 -19.03 -3.09 -7.97
C PHE A 111 -20.43 -3.14 -8.58
N SER A 112 -20.94 -4.33 -8.94
CA SER A 112 -22.26 -4.49 -9.59
C SER A 112 -23.45 -3.99 -8.76
N LYS A 113 -23.25 -3.74 -7.46
CA LYS A 113 -24.26 -3.18 -6.55
C LYS A 113 -24.08 -1.68 -6.29
N LEU A 114 -23.30 -1.01 -7.13
CA LEU A 114 -23.07 0.43 -7.12
C LEU A 114 -23.64 1.05 -8.40
N ALA A 115 -24.61 1.95 -8.24
CA ALA A 115 -25.03 2.85 -9.30
C ALA A 115 -24.73 4.29 -8.86
N ILE A 116 -23.72 4.90 -9.49
CA ILE A 116 -23.13 6.18 -9.10
C ILE A 116 -23.34 7.19 -10.25
N PRO A 117 -23.75 8.44 -9.97
CA PRO A 117 -23.99 9.43 -11.01
C PRO A 117 -22.70 10.02 -11.56
N GLU A 118 -22.76 10.57 -12.78
CA GLU A 118 -21.65 11.22 -13.50
C GLU A 118 -21.07 12.46 -12.78
N THR A 119 -21.68 12.92 -11.70
CA THR A 119 -21.22 14.09 -10.94
C THR A 119 -20.19 13.74 -9.87
N VAL A 120 -20.02 12.45 -9.55
CA VAL A 120 -19.13 11.98 -8.48
C VAL A 120 -17.68 12.03 -8.92
N THR A 121 -16.89 12.85 -8.23
CA THR A 121 -15.45 12.97 -8.47
C THR A 121 -14.60 12.25 -7.43
N TYR A 122 -15.18 11.87 -6.29
CA TYR A 122 -14.53 11.19 -5.17
C TYR A 122 -15.34 9.97 -4.73
N LEU A 123 -14.70 8.80 -4.69
CA LEU A 123 -15.28 7.57 -4.17
C LEU A 123 -14.29 6.84 -3.24
N ASP A 124 -14.71 6.58 -2.00
CA ASP A 124 -13.98 5.71 -1.08
C ASP A 124 -14.78 4.42 -0.78
N LEU A 125 -14.23 3.29 -1.21
CA LEU A 125 -14.73 1.93 -1.00
C LEU A 125 -13.76 1.08 -0.16
N SER A 126 -12.83 1.71 0.55
CA SER A 126 -11.80 1.00 1.32
C SER A 126 -12.42 0.15 2.44
N TRP A 127 -11.75 -0.93 2.82
CA TRP A 127 -12.14 -1.86 3.89
C TRP A 127 -13.51 -2.48 3.69
N ASN A 128 -13.85 -2.81 2.45
CA ASN A 128 -14.99 -3.66 2.11
C ASN A 128 -14.52 -5.09 1.85
N ALA A 129 -15.35 -5.90 1.20
CA ALA A 129 -15.06 -7.28 0.83
C ALA A 129 -15.01 -7.47 -0.70
N ILE A 130 -14.66 -6.42 -1.45
CA ILE A 130 -14.58 -6.46 -2.92
C ILE A 130 -13.44 -7.36 -3.34
N THR A 131 -13.73 -8.39 -4.14
CA THR A 131 -12.73 -9.38 -4.58
C THR A 131 -12.21 -9.15 -6.00
N SER A 132 -12.97 -8.45 -6.85
CA SER A 132 -12.62 -8.18 -8.24
C SER A 132 -13.27 -6.88 -8.73
N PHE A 133 -12.85 -6.42 -9.91
CA PHE A 133 -13.42 -5.26 -10.60
C PHE A 133 -14.67 -5.61 -11.46
N ASP A 134 -15.24 -6.81 -11.28
CA ASP A 134 -16.39 -7.24 -12.07
C ASP A 134 -17.61 -6.33 -11.80
N GLY A 135 -18.23 -5.88 -12.90
CA GLY A 135 -19.35 -4.95 -12.86
C GLY A 135 -18.96 -3.52 -12.49
N MET A 136 -17.67 -3.16 -12.54
CA MET A 136 -17.25 -1.77 -12.34
C MET A 136 -17.75 -0.88 -13.48
N SER A 137 -18.59 0.09 -13.12
CA SER A 137 -19.09 1.14 -14.00
C SER A 137 -19.03 2.47 -13.25
N LEU A 138 -17.81 3.00 -13.12
CA LEU A 138 -17.56 4.28 -12.45
C LEU A 138 -17.50 5.41 -13.49
N PRO A 139 -17.99 6.62 -13.17
CA PRO A 139 -18.04 7.73 -14.11
C PRO A 139 -16.63 8.25 -14.46
N ASP A 140 -16.45 8.66 -15.72
CA ASP A 140 -15.17 9.19 -16.23
C ASP A 140 -14.79 10.55 -15.62
N THR A 141 -15.72 11.22 -14.95
CA THR A 141 -15.46 12.44 -14.16
C THR A 141 -14.73 12.16 -12.84
N MET A 142 -14.60 10.89 -12.46
CA MET A 142 -13.96 10.50 -11.21
C MET A 142 -12.49 10.89 -11.21
N THR A 143 -12.07 11.58 -10.15
CA THR A 143 -10.68 12.06 -9.98
C THR A 143 -9.95 11.35 -8.83
N GLN A 144 -10.69 10.79 -7.86
CA GLN A 144 -10.13 10.13 -6.68
C GLN A 144 -10.88 8.82 -6.40
N LEU A 145 -10.12 7.72 -6.33
CA LEU A 145 -10.64 6.40 -6.04
C LEU A 145 -9.80 5.72 -4.96
N PHE A 146 -10.46 5.33 -3.86
CA PHE A 146 -9.86 4.62 -2.74
C PHE A 146 -10.48 3.23 -2.62
N LEU A 147 -9.65 2.20 -2.68
CA LEU A 147 -10.05 0.80 -2.67
C LEU A 147 -9.31 -0.03 -1.62
N GLY A 148 -8.56 0.62 -0.73
CA GLY A 148 -7.61 -0.10 0.09
C GLY A 148 -8.23 -1.06 1.09
N GLY A 149 -7.53 -2.12 1.48
CA GLY A 149 -8.04 -3.10 2.46
C GLY A 149 -9.15 -4.01 1.93
N ASN A 150 -9.41 -4.02 0.62
CA ASN A 150 -10.27 -5.01 -0.03
C ASN A 150 -9.46 -6.25 -0.43
N PRO A 151 -10.05 -7.46 -0.44
CA PRO A 151 -9.37 -8.69 -0.85
C PRO A 151 -9.22 -8.84 -2.38
N ILE A 152 -8.93 -7.74 -3.10
CA ILE A 152 -8.71 -7.74 -4.55
C ILE A 152 -7.38 -8.43 -4.86
N THR A 153 -7.41 -9.41 -5.77
CA THR A 153 -6.23 -10.22 -6.12
C THR A 153 -5.59 -9.87 -7.47
N SER A 154 -6.23 -9.05 -8.30
CA SER A 154 -5.68 -8.64 -9.59
C SER A 154 -6.28 -7.31 -10.07
N VAL A 155 -5.47 -6.55 -10.80
CA VAL A 155 -5.86 -5.34 -11.55
C VAL A 155 -5.68 -5.53 -13.06
N SER A 156 -5.51 -6.78 -13.51
CA SER A 156 -5.29 -7.10 -14.92
C SER A 156 -6.53 -6.81 -15.76
N GLY A 157 -6.37 -6.10 -16.88
CA GLY A 157 -7.45 -5.79 -17.81
C GLY A 157 -8.50 -4.81 -17.27
N VAL A 158 -8.24 -4.16 -16.15
CA VAL A 158 -9.16 -3.18 -15.55
C VAL A 158 -9.12 -1.87 -16.35
N THR A 159 -10.30 -1.37 -16.73
CA THR A 159 -10.44 -0.03 -17.30
C THR A 159 -10.89 0.93 -16.21
N PHE A 160 -9.95 1.65 -15.62
CA PHE A 160 -10.24 2.69 -14.63
C PHE A 160 -10.79 3.97 -15.29
N PRO A 161 -11.53 4.82 -14.56
CA PRO A 161 -11.97 6.12 -15.07
C PRO A 161 -10.81 6.97 -15.60
N SER A 162 -11.01 7.55 -16.78
CA SER A 162 -9.96 8.24 -17.53
C SER A 162 -9.47 9.55 -16.90
N SER A 163 -10.25 10.16 -16.00
CA SER A 163 -9.86 11.39 -15.28
C SER A 163 -9.24 11.16 -13.90
N LEU A 164 -8.95 9.90 -13.52
CA LEU A 164 -8.36 9.62 -12.21
C LEU A 164 -7.01 10.30 -12.03
N THR A 165 -6.88 11.09 -10.97
CA THR A 165 -5.62 11.73 -10.55
C THR A 165 -5.01 11.04 -9.34
N LEU A 166 -5.86 10.44 -8.49
CA LEU A 166 -5.50 9.79 -7.23
C LEU A 166 -6.06 8.36 -7.23
N LEU A 167 -5.19 7.37 -7.20
CA LEU A 167 -5.55 5.96 -7.11
C LEU A 167 -4.88 5.32 -5.88
N TYR A 168 -5.70 4.98 -4.89
CA TYR A 168 -5.29 4.31 -3.66
C TYR A 168 -5.73 2.84 -3.68
N ILE A 169 -4.80 1.96 -4.02
CA ILE A 169 -4.98 0.50 -4.07
C ILE A 169 -4.00 -0.17 -3.10
N HIS A 170 -4.07 0.27 -1.84
CA HIS A 170 -3.22 -0.19 -0.75
C HIS A 170 -3.85 -1.37 0.04
N ASN A 171 -3.06 -2.15 0.75
CA ASN A 171 -3.52 -3.28 1.57
C ASN A 171 -4.45 -4.24 0.79
N LEU A 172 -4.11 -4.50 -0.47
CA LEU A 172 -4.77 -5.48 -1.33
C LEU A 172 -4.03 -6.83 -1.30
N LYS A 173 -4.43 -7.77 -2.16
CA LYS A 173 -3.80 -9.09 -2.30
C LYS A 173 -3.30 -9.33 -3.73
N LEU A 174 -2.73 -8.30 -4.37
CA LEU A 174 -2.46 -8.28 -5.81
C LEU A 174 -1.39 -9.29 -6.25
N SER A 175 -0.34 -9.52 -5.47
CA SER A 175 0.85 -10.32 -5.81
C SER A 175 1.68 -9.82 -7.00
N THR A 176 1.05 -9.31 -8.06
CA THR A 176 1.65 -8.78 -9.28
C THR A 176 0.80 -7.64 -9.87
N LEU A 177 1.40 -6.82 -10.74
CA LEU A 177 0.73 -5.81 -11.56
C LEU A 177 0.69 -6.19 -13.05
N GLU A 178 0.91 -7.45 -13.39
CA GLU A 178 0.87 -7.93 -14.77
C GLU A 178 -0.49 -7.64 -15.43
N GLY A 179 -0.45 -6.99 -16.59
CA GLY A 179 -1.64 -6.58 -17.35
C GLY A 179 -2.42 -5.42 -16.72
N ALA A 180 -1.88 -4.75 -15.69
CA ALA A 180 -2.44 -3.50 -15.18
C ALA A 180 -2.36 -2.42 -16.26
N ILE A 181 -3.45 -1.68 -16.44
CA ILE A 181 -3.52 -0.51 -17.33
C ILE A 181 -4.00 0.66 -16.48
N PHE A 182 -3.06 1.50 -16.05
CA PHE A 182 -3.37 2.69 -15.28
C PHE A 182 -3.71 3.86 -16.23
N PRO A 183 -4.68 4.74 -15.89
CA PRO A 183 -4.94 5.94 -16.67
C PRO A 183 -3.76 6.91 -16.67
N ASP A 184 -3.41 7.49 -17.82
CA ASP A 184 -2.31 8.47 -17.97
C ASP A 184 -2.49 9.74 -17.12
N SER A 185 -3.71 9.99 -16.65
CA SER A 185 -4.07 11.12 -15.79
C SER A 185 -3.63 10.97 -14.34
N VAL A 186 -3.29 9.74 -13.90
CA VAL A 186 -2.93 9.45 -12.51
C VAL A 186 -1.63 10.16 -12.14
N GLN A 187 -1.67 10.95 -11.08
CA GLN A 187 -0.55 11.70 -10.52
C GLN A 187 -0.04 11.07 -9.22
N TYR A 188 -0.91 10.38 -8.48
CA TYR A 188 -0.57 9.73 -7.23
C TYR A 188 -1.07 8.29 -7.25
N LEU A 189 -0.14 7.35 -7.06
CA LEU A 189 -0.41 5.91 -7.03
C LEU A 189 0.12 5.32 -5.72
N SER A 190 -0.80 4.81 -4.88
CA SER A 190 -0.43 4.05 -3.68
C SER A 190 -0.71 2.56 -3.87
N LEU A 191 0.35 1.77 -3.74
CA LEU A 191 0.45 0.31 -3.82
C LEU A 191 0.90 -0.28 -2.47
N VAL A 192 0.78 0.48 -1.39
CA VAL A 192 1.30 0.12 -0.06
C VAL A 192 0.69 -1.19 0.41
N GLN A 193 1.50 -2.14 0.88
CA GLN A 193 1.03 -3.40 1.46
C GLN A 193 0.11 -4.21 0.55
N SER A 194 0.33 -4.18 -0.77
CA SER A 194 -0.52 -4.88 -1.74
C SER A 194 -0.02 -6.29 -2.10
N GLY A 195 1.01 -6.76 -1.40
CA GLY A 195 1.59 -8.10 -1.54
C GLY A 195 2.47 -8.27 -2.78
N LEU A 196 2.93 -7.17 -3.38
CA LEU A 196 3.73 -7.18 -4.60
C LEU A 196 5.14 -7.72 -4.34
N SER A 197 5.68 -8.50 -5.27
CA SER A 197 7.08 -8.96 -5.24
C SER A 197 7.96 -8.33 -6.32
N SER A 198 7.37 -7.72 -7.35
CA SER A 198 8.09 -7.01 -8.42
C SER A 198 7.20 -5.93 -9.04
N LEU A 199 7.84 -4.92 -9.65
CA LEU A 199 7.23 -3.89 -10.48
C LEU A 199 7.73 -3.96 -11.94
N ASP A 200 8.39 -5.05 -12.33
CA ASP A 200 8.95 -5.21 -13.67
C ASP A 200 7.83 -5.28 -14.72
N GLY A 201 8.04 -4.61 -15.85
CA GLY A 201 7.07 -4.57 -16.95
C GLY A 201 5.81 -3.75 -16.66
N VAL A 202 5.76 -3.00 -15.56
CA VAL A 202 4.65 -2.09 -15.25
C VAL A 202 4.75 -0.83 -16.10
N ASN A 203 3.69 -0.54 -16.86
CA ASN A 203 3.53 0.73 -17.55
C ASN A 203 2.95 1.76 -16.59
N PHE A 204 3.81 2.61 -16.03
CA PHE A 204 3.38 3.69 -15.13
C PHE A 204 2.73 4.85 -15.92
N PRO A 205 1.76 5.57 -15.32
CA PRO A 205 1.13 6.74 -15.93
C PRO A 205 2.14 7.84 -16.31
N ASP A 206 1.97 8.45 -17.48
CA ASP A 206 2.85 9.51 -17.97
C ASP A 206 2.85 10.77 -17.07
N LYS A 207 1.77 11.03 -16.34
CA LYS A 207 1.66 12.16 -15.40
C LYS A 207 1.95 11.79 -13.95
N LEU A 208 2.45 10.59 -13.69
CA LEU A 208 2.73 10.13 -12.33
C LEU A 208 3.77 11.03 -11.66
N GLN A 209 3.42 11.58 -10.50
CA GLN A 209 4.30 12.44 -9.70
C GLN A 209 4.74 11.74 -8.41
N TYR A 210 3.84 10.95 -7.82
CA TYR A 210 4.04 10.30 -6.53
C TYR A 210 3.72 8.82 -6.62
N ILE A 211 4.67 7.99 -6.21
CA ILE A 211 4.44 6.56 -6.08
C ILE A 211 4.87 6.08 -4.69
N ASP A 212 4.00 5.29 -4.07
CA ASP A 212 4.29 4.61 -2.81
C ASP A 212 4.01 3.11 -2.95
N PHE A 213 5.05 2.30 -2.86
CA PHE A 213 4.98 0.83 -2.87
C PHE A 213 5.57 0.23 -1.59
N SER A 214 5.47 0.95 -0.48
CA SER A 214 5.96 0.50 0.82
C SER A 214 5.28 -0.78 1.31
N PHE A 215 5.94 -1.50 2.23
CA PHE A 215 5.41 -2.71 2.88
C PHE A 215 5.04 -3.84 1.91
N ASN A 216 5.78 -3.97 0.81
CA ASN A 216 5.70 -5.09 -0.11
C ASN A 216 6.96 -5.99 0.06
N THR A 217 7.17 -6.95 -0.84
CA THR A 217 8.37 -7.81 -0.86
C THR A 217 9.17 -7.58 -2.13
N ILE A 218 9.28 -6.32 -2.56
CA ILE A 218 9.97 -5.95 -3.81
C ILE A 218 11.48 -6.03 -3.59
N THR A 219 12.16 -6.73 -4.50
CA THR A 219 13.62 -6.98 -4.42
C THR A 219 14.44 -6.08 -5.34
N SER A 220 13.82 -5.46 -6.35
CA SER A 220 14.46 -4.56 -7.31
C SER A 220 13.54 -3.43 -7.72
N LEU A 221 14.12 -2.28 -8.09
CA LEU A 221 13.38 -1.19 -8.74
C LEU A 221 13.07 -1.56 -10.20
N PRO A 222 11.96 -1.05 -10.77
CA PRO A 222 11.72 -1.19 -12.21
C PRO A 222 12.78 -0.42 -13.00
N ASP A 223 13.08 -0.87 -14.22
CA ASP A 223 14.13 -0.31 -15.10
C ASP A 223 14.12 1.23 -15.17
N THR A 224 12.93 1.83 -15.22
CA THR A 224 12.77 3.28 -15.19
C THR A 224 11.42 3.70 -14.60
N PHE A 225 11.40 4.89 -14.01
CA PHE A 225 10.18 5.60 -13.66
C PHE A 225 9.91 6.72 -14.68
N PRO A 226 8.65 7.15 -14.87
CA PRO A 226 8.33 8.29 -15.71
C PRO A 226 9.14 9.54 -15.32
N SER A 227 9.49 10.36 -16.31
CA SER A 227 10.27 11.59 -16.09
C SER A 227 9.50 12.67 -15.30
N THR A 228 8.23 12.43 -15.00
CA THR A 228 7.35 13.27 -14.19
C THR A 228 7.37 12.93 -12.70
N VAL A 229 7.95 11.78 -12.31
CA VAL A 229 7.96 11.34 -10.90
C VAL A 229 8.87 12.25 -10.07
N VAL A 230 8.29 12.83 -9.03
CA VAL A 230 8.96 13.73 -8.09
C VAL A 230 9.33 13.01 -6.80
N GLN A 231 8.54 12.02 -6.40
CA GLN A 231 8.74 11.28 -5.16
C GLN A 231 8.51 9.79 -5.30
N ILE A 232 9.47 9.01 -4.80
CA ILE A 232 9.37 7.55 -4.67
C ILE A 232 9.47 7.18 -3.19
N THR A 233 8.47 6.44 -2.71
CA THR A 233 8.44 5.86 -1.37
C THR A 233 8.38 4.34 -1.48
N ALA A 234 9.36 3.66 -0.90
CA ALA A 234 9.64 2.24 -1.08
C ALA A 234 10.02 1.59 0.26
N THR A 235 9.43 2.05 1.36
CA THR A 235 9.84 1.64 2.70
C THR A 235 9.48 0.18 2.97
N ASN A 236 10.25 -0.49 3.82
CA ASN A 236 9.95 -1.85 4.29
C ASN A 236 9.69 -2.84 3.13
N ASN A 237 10.59 -2.86 2.15
CA ASN A 237 10.65 -3.84 1.07
C ASN A 237 11.87 -4.77 1.29
N GLU A 238 12.27 -5.49 0.24
CA GLU A 238 13.38 -6.45 0.26
C GLU A 238 14.51 -6.02 -0.71
N LEU A 239 14.66 -4.72 -0.95
CA LEU A 239 15.74 -4.17 -1.78
C LEU A 239 17.09 -4.44 -1.10
N SER A 240 17.94 -5.29 -1.69
CA SER A 240 19.27 -5.60 -1.14
C SER A 240 20.37 -4.69 -1.67
N GLU A 241 20.18 -4.09 -2.84
CA GLU A 241 21.11 -3.15 -3.43
C GLU A 241 20.42 -2.14 -4.34
N LEU A 242 21.09 -1.01 -4.56
CA LEU A 242 20.83 -0.11 -5.68
C LEU A 242 22.06 -0.14 -6.58
N TYR A 243 21.92 -0.72 -7.76
CA TYR A 243 23.03 -0.98 -8.67
C TYR A 243 22.72 -0.49 -10.08
N LYS A 244 23.64 0.29 -10.67
CA LYS A 244 23.53 0.79 -12.05
C LYS A 244 22.16 1.41 -12.36
N TYR A 245 21.67 2.27 -11.48
CA TYR A 245 20.35 2.89 -11.60
C TYR A 245 20.44 4.39 -11.83
N SER A 246 19.66 4.92 -12.76
CA SER A 246 19.58 6.37 -13.01
C SER A 246 18.19 6.86 -12.69
N PHE A 247 18.06 7.66 -11.63
CA PHE A 247 16.77 8.27 -11.27
C PHE A 247 16.41 9.40 -12.25
N PRO A 248 15.12 9.63 -12.52
CA PRO A 248 14.67 10.78 -13.31
C PRO A 248 15.12 12.11 -12.72
N SER A 249 15.40 13.09 -13.59
CA SER A 249 15.89 14.42 -13.19
C SER A 249 14.91 15.25 -12.34
N SER A 250 13.64 14.86 -12.32
CA SER A 250 12.54 15.49 -11.57
C SER A 250 12.43 15.03 -10.12
N ILE A 251 13.09 13.94 -9.72
CA ILE A 251 13.01 13.40 -8.36
C ILE A 251 13.60 14.41 -7.36
N THR A 252 12.80 14.75 -6.36
CA THR A 252 13.22 15.58 -5.22
C THR A 252 13.29 14.79 -3.92
N THR A 253 12.57 13.67 -3.83
CA THR A 253 12.41 12.89 -2.59
C THR A 253 12.50 11.39 -2.87
N LEU A 254 13.40 10.72 -2.17
CA LEU A 254 13.56 9.26 -2.17
C LEU A 254 13.49 8.73 -0.74
N ASN A 255 12.65 7.72 -0.50
CA ASN A 255 12.60 7.03 0.79
C ASN A 255 12.64 5.50 0.60
N PHE A 256 13.75 4.90 1.01
CA PHE A 256 14.01 3.46 1.00
C PHE A 256 14.21 2.91 2.42
N THR A 257 13.62 3.55 3.42
CA THR A 257 13.76 3.15 4.83
C THR A 257 13.33 1.71 5.07
N GLY A 258 14.07 0.97 5.90
CA GLY A 258 13.67 -0.38 6.34
C GLY A 258 13.82 -1.46 5.27
N ASN A 259 14.70 -1.25 4.29
CA ASN A 259 15.13 -2.29 3.36
C ASN A 259 16.43 -2.95 3.85
N PRO A 260 16.80 -4.12 3.33
CA PRO A 260 18.11 -4.73 3.58
C PRO A 260 19.19 -4.21 2.61
N ILE A 261 19.23 -2.90 2.30
CA ILE A 261 20.21 -2.38 1.34
C ILE A 261 21.61 -2.45 1.94
N GLU A 262 22.47 -3.27 1.34
CA GLU A 262 23.87 -3.42 1.70
C GLU A 262 24.80 -2.59 0.79
N SER A 263 24.42 -2.43 -0.48
CA SER A 263 25.24 -1.75 -1.49
C SER A 263 24.47 -0.71 -2.31
N ILE A 264 25.07 0.46 -2.49
CA ILE A 264 24.63 1.52 -3.40
C ILE A 264 25.81 1.88 -4.30
N ARG A 265 25.77 1.48 -5.58
CA ARG A 265 26.88 1.64 -6.52
C ARG A 265 26.41 1.88 -7.95
N GLY A 266 27.10 2.77 -8.68
CA GLY A 266 26.71 3.11 -10.04
C GLY A 266 25.33 3.76 -10.13
N VAL A 267 24.88 4.40 -9.04
CA VAL A 267 23.60 5.10 -8.99
C VAL A 267 23.84 6.57 -9.32
N SER A 268 23.05 7.09 -10.24
CA SER A 268 23.06 8.52 -10.60
C SER A 268 21.90 9.22 -9.91
N PHE A 269 22.22 10.15 -9.02
CA PHE A 269 21.24 10.95 -8.28
C PHE A 269 21.02 12.31 -8.95
N PRO A 270 19.77 12.80 -9.08
CA PRO A 270 19.50 14.04 -9.78
C PRO A 270 19.84 15.26 -8.92
N LEU A 271 20.25 16.36 -9.57
CA LEU A 271 20.57 17.62 -8.89
C LEU A 271 19.40 18.23 -8.11
N ALA A 272 18.15 17.87 -8.45
CA ALA A 272 16.95 18.33 -7.76
C ALA A 272 16.66 17.56 -6.45
N LEU A 273 17.42 16.50 -6.16
CA LEU A 273 17.23 15.70 -4.95
C LEU A 273 17.48 16.55 -3.71
N SER A 274 16.47 16.63 -2.85
CA SER A 274 16.50 17.37 -1.58
C SER A 274 16.44 16.43 -0.37
N LYS A 275 15.82 15.26 -0.52
CA LYS A 275 15.59 14.30 0.56
C LYS A 275 15.92 12.89 0.14
N LEU A 276 16.84 12.25 0.86
CA LEU A 276 17.18 10.85 0.74
C LEU A 276 17.12 10.18 2.10
N ASP A 277 16.14 9.31 2.29
CA ASP A 277 16.01 8.49 3.49
C ASP A 277 16.37 7.03 3.20
N LEU A 278 17.50 6.61 3.76
CA LEU A 278 18.04 5.25 3.77
C LEU A 278 18.06 4.70 5.21
N GLY A 279 17.23 5.24 6.10
CA GLY A 279 17.13 4.79 7.48
C GLY A 279 16.88 3.28 7.57
N SER A 280 17.35 2.66 8.64
CA SER A 280 17.10 1.23 8.88
C SER A 280 17.52 0.27 7.75
N ASN A 281 18.60 0.61 7.03
CA ASN A 281 19.33 -0.29 6.14
C ASN A 281 20.65 -0.77 6.80
N GLU A 282 21.41 -1.62 6.08
CA GLU A 282 22.66 -2.22 6.54
C GLU A 282 23.81 -1.91 5.56
N ILE A 283 23.96 -0.63 5.19
CA ILE A 283 24.84 -0.22 4.09
C ILE A 283 26.31 -0.43 4.48
N THR A 284 26.98 -1.32 3.75
CA THR A 284 28.41 -1.60 3.90
C THR A 284 29.23 -1.08 2.71
N ASN A 285 28.57 -0.67 1.63
CA ASN A 285 29.21 -0.11 0.45
C ASN A 285 28.34 0.99 -0.19
N PHE A 286 28.80 2.24 -0.11
CA PHE A 286 28.12 3.40 -0.66
C PHE A 286 29.10 4.22 -1.51
N GLU A 287 28.94 4.13 -2.82
CA GLU A 287 29.72 4.87 -3.81
C GLU A 287 28.84 5.85 -4.60
N ILE A 288 29.30 7.09 -4.74
CA ILE A 288 28.67 8.14 -5.57
C ILE A 288 29.69 8.76 -6.53
N SER A 289 29.20 9.33 -7.63
CA SER A 289 30.02 10.10 -8.57
C SER A 289 30.53 11.40 -7.93
N ARG A 290 31.54 12.03 -8.56
CA ARG A 290 32.06 13.32 -8.08
C ARG A 290 31.05 14.43 -8.34
N SER A 291 30.26 14.31 -9.41
CA SER A 291 29.16 15.22 -9.71
C SER A 291 28.05 15.18 -8.65
N ASP A 292 27.70 13.99 -8.14
CA ASP A 292 26.63 13.81 -7.14
C ASP A 292 27.04 14.31 -5.75
N TYR A 293 28.35 14.42 -5.48
CA TYR A 293 28.87 14.89 -4.19
C TYR A 293 28.27 16.23 -3.75
N SER A 294 28.07 17.16 -4.69
CA SER A 294 27.48 18.48 -4.38
C SER A 294 26.04 18.35 -3.90
N THR A 295 25.20 17.60 -4.63
CA THR A 295 23.82 17.27 -4.26
C THR A 295 23.75 16.72 -2.83
N PHE A 296 24.62 15.76 -2.49
CA PHE A 296 24.58 15.12 -1.16
C PHE A 296 24.94 16.05 0.00
N LYS A 297 25.77 17.08 -0.22
CA LYS A 297 26.07 18.08 0.82
C LYS A 297 24.91 19.02 1.10
N ASP A 298 24.07 19.23 0.08
CA ASP A 298 22.98 20.19 0.10
C ASP A 298 21.61 19.53 0.36
N LEU A 299 21.58 18.22 0.66
CA LEU A 299 20.36 17.52 1.06
C LEU A 299 19.77 18.13 2.34
N ASP A 300 18.51 18.55 2.27
CA ASP A 300 17.72 18.98 3.43
C ASP A 300 17.54 17.84 4.44
N VAL A 301 17.36 16.62 3.92
CA VAL A 301 17.23 15.40 4.71
C VAL A 301 18.12 14.32 4.12
N PHE A 302 19.10 13.86 4.90
CA PHE A 302 19.89 12.68 4.56
C PHE A 302 20.02 11.79 5.80
N THR A 303 19.33 10.65 5.76
CA THR A 303 19.32 9.68 6.86
C THR A 303 19.90 8.37 6.34
N ALA A 304 20.94 7.85 6.98
CA ALA A 304 21.55 6.57 6.62
C ALA A 304 22.25 5.95 7.84
N VAL A 305 22.59 4.66 7.73
CA VAL A 305 23.60 4.02 8.58
C VAL A 305 24.58 3.35 7.64
N VAL A 306 25.81 3.88 7.58
CA VAL A 306 26.86 3.40 6.68
C VAL A 306 28.02 2.86 7.51
N ALA A 307 28.26 1.56 7.43
CA ALA A 307 29.29 0.85 8.19
C ALA A 307 30.63 0.72 7.43
N GLN A 308 30.76 1.34 6.27
CA GLN A 308 31.94 1.19 5.42
C GLN A 308 33.17 1.91 6.01
N THR A 309 34.33 1.27 5.89
CA THR A 309 35.62 1.78 6.39
C THR A 309 36.67 1.94 5.28
N SER A 310 36.38 1.45 4.08
CA SER A 310 37.22 1.53 2.89
C SER A 310 36.34 1.50 1.65
N CYS A 311 36.84 2.03 0.54
CA CYS A 311 36.13 1.97 -0.73
C CYS A 311 36.42 0.68 -1.47
N ALA A 312 35.38 0.10 -2.08
CA ALA A 312 35.50 -1.10 -2.88
C ALA A 312 36.17 -0.80 -4.23
N THR A 313 35.86 0.35 -4.82
CA THR A 313 36.46 0.79 -6.09
C THR A 313 37.85 1.41 -5.87
N SER A 314 38.85 0.88 -6.58
CA SER A 314 40.21 1.42 -6.57
C SER A 314 40.26 2.82 -7.16
N GLY A 315 40.88 3.78 -6.47
CA GLY A 315 40.90 5.18 -6.86
C GLY A 315 39.72 6.01 -6.32
N ALA A 316 38.77 5.37 -5.62
CA ALA A 316 37.76 6.09 -4.85
C ALA A 316 38.35 6.74 -3.59
N GLU A 317 37.82 7.89 -3.23
CA GLU A 317 38.17 8.63 -2.00
C GLU A 317 37.09 8.43 -0.95
N LEU A 318 37.45 8.02 0.26
CA LEU A 318 36.51 7.94 1.39
C LEU A 318 36.35 9.32 2.02
N VAL A 319 35.15 9.89 1.96
CA VAL A 319 34.84 11.25 2.41
C VAL A 319 33.66 11.24 3.38
N ALA A 320 33.72 12.08 4.42
CA ALA A 320 32.59 12.29 5.31
C ALA A 320 31.56 13.24 4.69
N VAL A 321 30.33 12.78 4.51
CA VAL A 321 29.19 13.54 3.98
C VAL A 321 28.04 13.49 4.97
N SER A 322 27.68 14.63 5.54
CA SER A 322 26.65 14.74 6.59
C SER A 322 26.87 13.78 7.77
N GLY A 323 28.14 13.48 8.10
CA GLY A 323 28.53 12.58 9.18
C GLY A 323 28.69 11.11 8.78
N PHE A 324 28.39 10.74 7.53
CA PHE A 324 28.54 9.37 7.03
C PHE A 324 29.77 9.23 6.13
N SER A 325 30.51 8.12 6.27
CA SER A 325 31.63 7.82 5.38
C SER A 325 31.11 7.33 4.04
N ILE A 326 31.27 8.10 2.95
CA ILE A 326 30.83 7.79 1.59
C ILE A 326 32.04 7.74 0.65
N CYS A 327 32.06 6.80 -0.28
CA CYS A 327 33.10 6.69 -1.29
C CYS A 327 32.74 7.54 -2.51
N ILE A 328 33.66 8.43 -2.88
CA ILE A 328 33.50 9.29 -4.04
C ILE A 328 34.45 8.80 -5.13
N ILE A 329 33.91 8.55 -6.31
CA ILE A 329 34.67 8.17 -7.50
C ILE A 329 34.64 9.32 -8.52
N SER A 330 35.73 9.49 -9.28
CA SER A 330 35.74 10.46 -10.36
C SER A 330 34.69 10.11 -11.40
N ASP A 331 34.14 11.11 -12.10
CA ASP A 331 33.09 10.87 -13.09
C ASP A 331 33.58 9.98 -14.25
N GLU A 332 34.86 10.10 -14.65
CA GLU A 332 35.49 9.22 -15.63
C GLU A 332 35.56 7.75 -15.15
N LEU A 333 35.89 7.54 -13.87
CA LEU A 333 35.94 6.20 -13.27
C LEU A 333 34.53 5.63 -13.08
N PHE A 334 33.57 6.47 -12.68
CA PHE A 334 32.17 6.10 -12.58
C PHE A 334 31.64 5.64 -13.94
N GLU A 335 31.85 6.41 -15.00
CA GLU A 335 31.38 6.05 -16.34
C GLU A 335 32.09 4.79 -16.88
N SER A 336 33.41 4.67 -16.70
CA SER A 336 34.11 3.46 -17.16
C SER A 336 33.75 2.20 -16.36
N THR A 337 33.34 2.32 -15.10
CA THR A 337 32.96 1.19 -14.24
C THR A 337 31.48 0.82 -14.41
N TYR A 338 30.61 1.82 -14.45
CA TYR A 338 29.16 1.65 -14.35
C TYR A 338 28.40 2.01 -15.62
N GLY A 339 28.99 2.81 -16.52
CA GLY A 339 28.39 3.24 -17.78
C GLY A 339 27.95 2.09 -18.68
N ASN A 340 27.04 2.42 -19.60
CA ASN A 340 26.51 1.45 -20.55
C ASN A 340 27.54 1.18 -21.65
N SER A 341 28.19 0.03 -21.60
CA SER A 341 29.01 -0.50 -22.68
C SER A 341 28.15 -0.90 -23.88
N SER A 342 27.59 0.06 -24.61
CA SER A 342 27.09 -0.14 -25.97
C SER A 342 28.09 0.40 -26.99
N SER A 343 29.26 -0.21 -27.06
CA SER A 343 30.13 -0.16 -28.26
C SER A 343 31.22 -1.23 -28.24
N THR A 344 31.16 -2.10 -29.25
CA THR A 344 32.27 -2.88 -29.84
C THR A 344 32.96 -3.93 -28.98
N SER A 345 32.49 -5.18 -29.07
CA SER A 345 33.30 -6.38 -28.87
C SER A 345 34.05 -6.73 -30.15
N SER A 346 35.36 -6.49 -30.17
CA SER A 346 36.31 -7.22 -31.02
C SER A 346 36.72 -8.51 -30.29
N SER A 347 36.56 -9.64 -30.98
CA SER A 347 37.37 -10.89 -30.97
C SER A 347 38.38 -11.07 -29.82
N SER A 348 38.50 -12.21 -29.13
CA SER A 348 38.65 -13.59 -29.65
C SER A 348 38.91 -14.54 -28.47
N ALA A 349 38.45 -15.81 -28.60
CA ALA A 349 38.99 -17.06 -28.05
C ALA A 349 39.23 -17.14 -26.51
N GLU A 350 39.14 -18.25 -25.79
CA GLU A 350 39.43 -19.63 -26.14
C GLU A 350 38.90 -20.56 -25.02
N SER A 351 38.75 -21.82 -25.40
CA SER A 351 38.26 -22.94 -24.60
C SER A 351 39.32 -23.48 -23.64
N ALA A 352 38.93 -23.93 -22.44
CA ALA A 352 39.68 -24.97 -21.73
C ALA A 352 38.79 -25.73 -20.73
N THR A 353 38.61 -27.01 -21.04
CA THR A 353 38.01 -28.09 -20.27
C THR A 353 38.87 -28.46 -19.06
N THR A 354 38.27 -28.66 -17.88
CA THR A 354 38.90 -29.36 -16.76
C THR A 354 38.14 -30.62 -16.39
N THR A 355 38.84 -31.75 -16.37
CA THR A 355 38.42 -33.05 -15.84
C THR A 355 38.36 -33.03 -14.30
N PRO A 356 37.49 -33.83 -13.65
CA PRO A 356 37.49 -33.96 -12.20
C PRO A 356 38.35 -35.15 -11.74
N ILE A 357 39.09 -34.96 -10.65
CA ILE A 357 39.69 -36.04 -9.84
C ILE A 357 38.85 -36.21 -8.58
N ALA A 358 38.48 -37.45 -8.29
CA ALA A 358 37.69 -37.85 -7.12
C ALA A 358 38.56 -38.30 -5.93
N SER A 359 37.90 -38.40 -4.75
CA SER A 359 38.28 -39.09 -3.50
C SER A 359 39.07 -38.23 -2.49
N SER A 360 38.75 -38.13 -1.20
CA SER A 360 38.23 -39.16 -0.29
C SER A 360 37.65 -38.59 1.03
N ASN A 361 36.87 -39.44 1.70
CA ASN A 361 36.59 -39.53 3.15
C ASN A 361 35.45 -38.70 3.76
N ASN A 362 34.31 -39.39 3.87
CA ASN A 362 33.10 -39.03 4.59
C ASN A 362 33.24 -39.37 6.08
N ASN A 363 33.19 -38.33 6.93
CA ASN A 363 32.55 -38.30 8.25
C ASN A 363 32.81 -36.98 9.02
N SER A 364 33.59 -36.03 8.47
CA SER A 364 33.68 -34.65 9.00
C SER A 364 32.85 -33.61 8.24
N THR A 365 32.47 -33.88 6.99
CA THR A 365 31.74 -32.92 6.14
C THR A 365 30.29 -32.74 6.55
N ILE A 366 29.62 -33.82 7.02
CA ILE A 366 28.22 -33.77 7.44
C ILE A 366 28.07 -32.97 8.74
N LEU A 367 29.01 -33.10 9.68
CA LEU A 367 28.99 -32.36 10.94
C LEU A 367 29.21 -30.85 10.70
N ILE A 368 30.15 -30.50 9.81
CA ILE A 368 30.41 -29.10 9.46
C ILE A 368 29.20 -28.48 8.74
N VAL A 369 28.57 -29.21 7.80
CA VAL A 369 27.37 -28.71 7.10
C VAL A 369 26.19 -28.53 8.07
N VAL A 370 25.99 -29.43 9.03
CA VAL A 370 24.92 -29.31 10.05
C VAL A 370 25.18 -28.15 11.00
N ILE A 371 26.43 -27.93 11.42
CA ILE A 371 26.80 -26.78 12.26
C ILE A 371 26.62 -25.46 11.49
N CYS A 372 27.02 -25.41 10.22
CA CYS A 372 26.82 -24.23 9.37
C CYS A 372 25.32 -23.96 9.14
N LEU A 373 24.51 -24.98 8.88
CA LEU A 373 23.05 -24.82 8.73
C LEU A 373 22.41 -24.33 10.02
N ALA A 374 22.80 -24.87 11.17
CA ALA A 374 22.30 -24.43 12.47
C ALA A 374 22.71 -22.99 12.79
N ALA A 375 23.93 -22.59 12.43
CA ALA A 375 24.41 -21.21 12.58
C ALA A 375 23.63 -20.24 11.66
N VAL A 376 23.42 -20.60 10.40
CA VAL A 376 22.61 -19.80 9.45
C VAL A 376 21.17 -19.67 9.95
N LEU A 377 20.58 -20.76 10.46
CA LEU A 377 19.23 -20.74 11.01
C LEU A 377 19.14 -19.88 12.28
N ALA A 378 20.17 -19.93 13.14
CA ALA A 378 20.24 -19.09 14.33
C ALA A 378 20.40 -17.60 14.00
N VAL A 379 21.22 -17.26 12.99
CA VAL A 379 21.36 -15.89 12.48
C VAL A 379 20.04 -15.42 11.85
N ALA A 380 19.37 -16.26 11.06
CA ALA A 380 18.07 -15.93 10.47
C ALA A 380 16.98 -15.70 11.53
N LEU A 381 16.95 -16.54 12.59
CA LEU A 381 16.03 -16.35 13.71
C LEU A 381 16.36 -15.11 14.54
N ALA A 382 17.65 -14.80 14.73
CA ALA A 382 18.08 -13.58 15.40
C ALA A 382 17.74 -12.32 14.58
N ALA A 383 17.91 -12.38 13.25
CA ALA A 383 17.51 -11.32 12.33
C ALA A 383 15.98 -11.15 12.32
N PHE A 384 15.22 -12.25 12.33
CA PHE A 384 13.76 -12.20 12.45
C PHE A 384 13.30 -11.64 13.81
N ALA A 385 13.93 -12.04 14.91
CA ALA A 385 13.67 -11.51 16.24
C ALA A 385 14.04 -10.03 16.36
N PHE A 386 15.14 -9.62 15.75
CA PHE A 386 15.57 -8.22 15.69
C PHE A 386 14.63 -7.39 14.80
N ARG A 387 14.19 -7.93 13.65
CA ARG A 387 13.20 -7.33 12.76
C ARG A 387 11.86 -7.13 13.47
N THR A 388 11.34 -8.15 14.14
CA THR A 388 10.09 -8.05 14.92
C THR A 388 10.22 -7.10 16.11
N TYR A 389 11.36 -7.10 16.81
CA TYR A 389 11.65 -6.13 17.88
C TYR A 389 11.71 -4.68 17.36
N ARG A 390 12.37 -4.46 16.22
CA ARG A 390 12.52 -3.13 15.59
C ARG A 390 11.20 -2.62 15.00
N MET A 391 10.39 -3.48 14.39
CA MET A 391 9.04 -3.15 13.91
C MET A 391 8.11 -2.74 15.06
N ARG A 392 8.25 -3.39 16.23
CA ARG A 392 7.55 -2.96 17.46
C ARG A 392 8.04 -1.63 18.01
N GLN A 393 9.28 -1.22 17.73
CA GLN A 393 9.80 0.11 18.08
C GLN A 393 9.28 1.18 17.11
N THR A 394 9.36 0.97 15.78
CA THR A 394 8.80 1.91 14.79
C THR A 394 7.31 2.12 14.98
N THR A 395 6.53 1.05 15.21
CA THR A 395 5.09 1.20 15.51
C THR A 395 4.85 2.08 16.74
N LYS A 396 5.71 2.04 17.76
CA LYS A 396 5.60 2.92 18.93
C LYS A 396 5.94 4.37 18.60
N ASP A 397 6.92 4.59 17.73
CA ASP A 397 7.32 5.93 17.30
C ASP A 397 6.28 6.54 16.34
N ASP A 398 5.70 5.75 15.43
CA ASP A 398 4.59 6.16 14.56
C ASP A 398 3.33 6.51 15.37
N ILE A 399 3.02 5.74 16.43
CA ILE A 399 1.92 6.05 17.36
C ILE A 399 2.21 7.36 18.12
N ARG A 400 3.47 7.60 18.51
CA ARG A 400 3.87 8.87 19.15
C ARG A 400 3.74 10.05 18.20
N GLU A 401 4.18 9.91 16.96
CA GLU A 401 4.06 10.96 15.95
C GLU A 401 2.60 11.29 15.63
N LEU A 402 1.74 10.27 15.51
CA LEU A 402 0.30 10.46 15.37
C LEU A 402 -0.29 11.18 16.60
N ALA A 403 0.14 10.82 17.81
CA ALA A 403 -0.29 11.48 19.04
C ALA A 403 0.14 12.96 19.07
N ASP A 404 1.37 13.26 18.66
CA ASP A 404 1.89 14.63 18.61
C ASP A 404 1.16 15.49 17.56
N ARG A 405 0.83 14.92 16.39
CA ARG A 405 -0.02 15.58 15.37
C ARG A 405 -1.43 15.85 15.90
N CYS A 406 -2.02 14.91 16.64
CA CYS A 406 -3.34 15.11 17.27
C CYS A 406 -3.32 16.19 18.36
N LEU A 407 -2.20 16.34 19.05
CA LEU A 407 -2.01 17.31 20.14
C LEU A 407 -1.44 18.66 19.68
N SER A 408 -1.16 18.83 18.38
CA SER A 408 -0.61 20.08 17.82
C SER A 408 -1.45 21.31 18.21
N PHE A 409 -0.80 22.44 18.49
CA PHE A 409 -1.50 23.68 18.83
C PHE A 409 -2.16 24.34 17.62
N ASN A 410 -1.67 24.06 16.42
CA ASN A 410 -2.19 24.59 15.16
C ASN A 410 -3.28 23.66 14.58
N ALA A 411 -4.46 24.20 14.31
CA ALA A 411 -5.62 23.43 13.88
C ALA A 411 -5.46 22.77 12.49
N ASN A 412 -4.61 23.33 11.62
CA ASN A 412 -4.36 22.79 10.27
C ASN A 412 -3.46 21.55 10.27
N ASP A 413 -2.69 21.34 11.34
CA ASP A 413 -1.77 20.20 11.46
C ASP A 413 -2.43 19.00 12.15
N ARG A 414 -3.65 19.20 12.70
CA ARG A 414 -4.42 18.14 13.34
C ARG A 414 -5.15 17.30 12.28
N PRO A 415 -4.93 15.98 12.24
CA PRO A 415 -5.76 15.11 11.43
C PRO A 415 -7.22 15.17 11.90
N SER A 416 -8.17 14.96 10.99
CA SER A 416 -9.57 14.78 11.39
C SER A 416 -9.71 13.56 12.30
N ALA A 417 -10.76 13.52 13.12
CA ALA A 417 -10.99 12.38 14.03
C ALA A 417 -11.08 11.04 13.28
N SER A 418 -11.62 11.04 12.05
CA SER A 418 -11.67 9.86 11.19
C SER A 418 -10.28 9.44 10.69
N VAL A 419 -9.44 10.38 10.26
CA VAL A 419 -8.06 10.12 9.80
C VAL A 419 -7.19 9.62 10.96
N ALA A 420 -7.27 10.28 12.12
CA ALA A 420 -6.53 9.85 13.31
C ALA A 420 -6.95 8.44 13.78
N HIS A 421 -8.25 8.16 13.80
CA HIS A 421 -8.76 6.83 14.14
C HIS A 421 -8.31 5.76 13.14
N TYR A 422 -8.28 6.10 11.85
CA TYR A 422 -7.85 5.23 10.76
C TYR A 422 -6.36 4.89 10.81
N GLU A 423 -5.50 5.90 10.98
CA GLU A 423 -4.05 5.73 11.14
C GLU A 423 -3.76 4.89 12.40
N LEU A 424 -4.42 5.20 13.52
CA LEU A 424 -4.25 4.44 14.76
C LEU A 424 -4.69 2.97 14.63
N ARG A 425 -5.80 2.69 13.95
CA ARG A 425 -6.29 1.31 13.73
C ARG A 425 -5.37 0.52 12.80
N THR A 426 -4.76 1.19 11.84
CA THR A 426 -3.76 0.59 10.94
C THR A 426 -2.51 0.20 11.73
N LEU A 427 -1.98 1.13 12.54
CA LEU A 427 -0.83 0.90 13.43
C LEU A 427 -1.10 -0.20 14.49
N LEU A 428 -2.30 -0.25 15.06
CA LEU A 428 -2.69 -1.28 16.04
C LEU A 428 -2.87 -2.66 15.42
N LYS A 429 -3.39 -2.77 14.18
CA LYS A 429 -3.47 -4.05 13.47
C LYS A 429 -2.08 -4.59 13.10
N LEU A 430 -1.19 -3.70 12.67
CA LEU A 430 0.26 -3.95 12.53
C LEU A 430 0.93 -4.38 13.84
N HIS A 431 0.34 -4.14 15.02
CA HIS A 431 0.85 -4.69 16.28
C HIS A 431 0.30 -6.11 16.54
N SER A 432 -1.01 -6.30 16.33
CA SER A 432 -1.71 -7.57 16.60
C SER A 432 -1.32 -8.73 15.68
N ALA A 433 -0.90 -8.45 14.43
CA ALA A 433 -0.44 -9.47 13.49
C ALA A 433 0.91 -10.10 13.87
N PHE A 434 1.62 -9.55 14.86
CA PHE A 434 2.94 -10.01 15.31
C PHE A 434 2.94 -10.53 16.76
N GLU A 435 1.76 -10.67 17.40
CA GLU A 435 1.60 -11.37 18.68
C GLU A 435 1.07 -12.82 18.53
N LEU A 436 0.72 -13.22 17.30
CA LEU A 436 0.47 -14.60 16.88
C LEU A 436 1.74 -15.20 16.28
#